data_AF-A0A2I0P770-F1
#
_entry.id   AF-A0A2I0P770-F1
#
_cell.length_a   1.000
_cell.length_b   1.000
_cell.length_c   1.000
_cell.angle_alpha   90.00
_cell.angle_beta   90.00
_cell.angle_gamma   90.00
#
_symmetry.space_group_name_H-M   'P 1'
#
loop_
_entity.id
_entity.type
_entity.pdbx_description
1 polymer ?
#
loop_
_entity_poly.entity_id
_entity_poly.type
_entity_poly.pdbx_seq_one_letter_code
_entity_poly.pdbx_strand_id
1 'polypeptide(L)'
;MLSVNELALDIFEELFEYAEEFHAVPHELDNGARVVDCGVSTTGGYLTGRRFTEICMGGLGEVNVTMGQIKNVPIPFVEVSTDFPAIACLGAQKAGWTVNVNKYFAMGSGPARALSLKPKHTYEVIEYEDEFDYAVICLESDHLPNAAVMENIAEACNVDVANTCAVVAPTASIVGSVQVAGRCVETAVYKLNELGFDTRKITAGIGHAPIAPVKKDGTKAMGSTNDATIYHGSIMLTMNAPEIKDYLDRLPSNKSKGYGKPFYEIFKEANFDFYQIDTSLFSPAEVVINELSEGVVYHVGAVNPDVTLKSFGFI
;
A
#
# COMPACT_ATOMS: atom_id res chain seq x y z
N MET A 1 -5.15 -20.34 -12.47
CA MET A 1 -4.35 -19.18 -12.05
C MET A 1 -5.10 -18.56 -10.89
N LEU A 2 -4.43 -18.03 -9.88
CA LEU A 2 -5.12 -17.35 -8.78
C LEU A 2 -5.52 -15.95 -9.26
N SER A 3 -6.78 -15.55 -9.08
CA SER A 3 -7.26 -14.22 -9.48
C SER A 3 -7.29 -13.27 -8.27
N VAL A 4 -6.57 -12.16 -8.37
CA VAL A 4 -6.59 -11.12 -7.33
C VAL A 4 -7.87 -10.30 -7.37
N ASN A 5 -8.53 -10.21 -8.53
CA ASN A 5 -9.81 -9.51 -8.65
C ASN A 5 -10.95 -10.36 -8.06
N GLU A 6 -10.98 -11.68 -8.32
CA GLU A 6 -11.96 -12.58 -7.72
C GLU A 6 -11.91 -12.54 -6.19
N LEU A 7 -10.73 -12.75 -5.60
CA LEU A 7 -10.57 -12.77 -4.14
C LEU A 7 -10.87 -11.41 -3.48
N ALA A 8 -10.48 -10.31 -4.12
CA ALA A 8 -10.76 -8.99 -3.58
C ALA A 8 -12.22 -8.57 -3.77
N LEU A 9 -12.91 -9.13 -4.78
CA LEU A 9 -14.34 -8.89 -4.97
C LEU A 9 -15.12 -9.41 -3.77
N ASP A 10 -14.81 -10.60 -3.23
CA ASP A 10 -15.46 -11.12 -2.02
C ASP A 10 -15.35 -10.15 -0.82
N ILE A 11 -14.17 -9.54 -0.64
CA ILE A 11 -13.93 -8.56 0.43
C ILE A 11 -14.66 -7.24 0.13
N PHE A 12 -14.71 -6.83 -1.14
CA PHE A 12 -15.46 -5.66 -1.57
C PHE A 12 -16.97 -5.85 -1.34
N GLU A 13 -17.53 -7.01 -1.65
CA GLU A 13 -18.95 -7.30 -1.46
C GLU A 13 -19.32 -7.22 0.03
N GLU A 14 -18.51 -7.78 0.93
CA GLU A 14 -18.71 -7.62 2.38
C GLU A 14 -18.75 -6.13 2.78
N LEU A 15 -17.81 -5.33 2.27
CA LEU A 15 -17.74 -3.90 2.56
C LEU A 15 -18.94 -3.13 1.97
N PHE A 16 -19.41 -3.52 0.78
CA PHE A 16 -20.53 -2.88 0.09
C PHE A 16 -21.88 -3.22 0.72
N GLU A 17 -22.11 -4.51 1.05
CA GLU A 17 -23.35 -5.00 1.65
C GLU A 17 -23.51 -4.55 3.11
N TYR A 18 -22.43 -4.57 3.90
CA TYR A 18 -22.44 -4.27 5.34
C TYR A 18 -21.78 -2.93 5.67
N ALA A 19 -21.83 -1.96 4.74
CA ALA A 19 -21.10 -0.70 4.84
C ALA A 19 -21.31 0.09 6.16
N GLU A 20 -22.49 -0.01 6.78
CA GLU A 20 -22.79 0.61 8.08
C GLU A 20 -21.85 0.10 9.19
N GLU A 21 -21.54 -1.20 9.21
CA GLU A 21 -20.61 -1.83 10.17
C GLU A 21 -19.18 -1.31 10.02
N PHE A 22 -18.85 -0.81 8.83
CA PHE A 22 -17.56 -0.24 8.48
C PHE A 22 -17.56 1.29 8.47
N HIS A 23 -18.62 1.95 8.95
CA HIS A 23 -18.77 3.42 8.86
C HIS A 23 -18.44 3.96 7.46
N ALA A 24 -18.83 3.22 6.42
CA ALA A 24 -18.65 3.54 5.02
C ALA A 24 -20.00 3.78 4.35
N VAL A 25 -20.00 4.31 3.13
CA VAL A 25 -21.22 4.54 2.36
C VAL A 25 -21.07 3.92 0.96
N PRO A 26 -21.96 2.98 0.57
CA PRO A 26 -21.95 2.40 -0.76
C PRO A 26 -22.71 3.30 -1.72
N HIS A 27 -22.24 3.35 -2.97
CA HIS A 27 -22.83 4.07 -4.08
C HIS A 27 -22.87 3.16 -5.31
N GLU A 28 -24.02 3.13 -5.97
CA GLU A 28 -24.17 2.57 -7.31
C GLU A 28 -24.38 3.73 -8.28
N LEU A 29 -23.57 3.81 -9.32
CA LEU A 29 -23.63 4.87 -10.32
C LEU A 29 -24.61 4.52 -11.44
N ASP A 30 -25.04 5.50 -12.23
CA ASP A 30 -26.01 5.31 -13.32
C ASP A 30 -25.53 4.31 -14.41
N ASN A 31 -24.22 4.06 -14.52
CA ASN A 31 -23.64 3.06 -15.42
C ASN A 31 -23.40 1.69 -14.75
N GLY A 32 -23.90 1.46 -13.54
CA GLY A 32 -23.81 0.20 -12.80
C GLY A 32 -22.50 0.02 -12.02
N ALA A 33 -21.51 0.89 -12.19
CA ALA A 33 -20.28 0.83 -11.40
C ALA A 33 -20.56 1.06 -9.91
N ARG A 34 -19.84 0.33 -9.04
CA ARG A 34 -20.03 0.38 -7.58
C ARG A 34 -18.84 1.04 -6.90
N VAL A 35 -19.13 1.94 -5.96
CA VAL A 35 -18.13 2.72 -5.23
C VAL A 35 -18.44 2.69 -3.74
N VAL A 36 -17.45 2.44 -2.89
CA VAL A 36 -17.58 2.56 -1.43
C VAL A 36 -16.75 3.74 -0.94
N ASP A 37 -17.42 4.74 -0.38
CA ASP A 37 -16.79 5.87 0.32
C ASP A 37 -16.30 5.42 1.70
N CYS A 38 -14.99 5.22 1.82
CA CYS A 38 -14.32 4.77 3.03
C CYS A 38 -13.71 5.92 3.85
N GLY A 39 -13.87 7.19 3.44
CA GLY A 39 -13.29 8.30 4.21
C GLY A 39 -13.35 9.69 3.59
N VAL A 40 -14.02 9.88 2.46
CA VAL A 40 -14.22 11.19 1.82
C VAL A 40 -15.32 11.96 2.54
N SER A 41 -16.53 11.41 2.57
CA SER A 41 -17.69 11.98 3.28
C SER A 41 -18.02 11.20 4.56
N THR A 42 -17.32 10.08 4.80
CA THR A 42 -17.52 9.18 5.93
C THR A 42 -16.34 9.22 6.88
N THR A 43 -16.51 8.72 8.10
CA THR A 43 -15.40 8.62 9.06
C THR A 43 -14.52 7.40 8.79
N GLY A 44 -15.08 6.32 8.24
CA GLY A 44 -14.44 5.02 8.18
C GLY A 44 -14.02 4.54 9.58
N GLY A 45 -12.95 3.74 9.64
CA GLY A 45 -12.40 3.21 10.87
C GLY A 45 -11.23 2.26 10.64
N TYR A 46 -10.74 1.64 11.71
CA TYR A 46 -9.68 0.62 11.62
C TYR A 46 -10.13 -0.63 10.85
N LEU A 47 -11.38 -1.07 11.03
CA LEU A 47 -11.93 -2.22 10.30
C LEU A 47 -12.05 -1.94 8.79
N THR A 48 -12.52 -0.75 8.42
CA THR A 48 -12.56 -0.25 7.04
C THR A 48 -11.15 -0.18 6.46
N GLY A 49 -10.19 0.37 7.22
CA GLY A 49 -8.78 0.41 6.84
C GLY A 49 -8.18 -0.97 6.61
N ARG A 50 -8.51 -1.94 7.47
CA ARG A 50 -8.12 -3.34 7.30
C ARG A 50 -8.64 -3.88 5.97
N ARG A 51 -9.97 -3.83 5.74
CA ARG A 51 -10.58 -4.34 4.49
C ARG A 51 -10.04 -3.64 3.25
N PHE A 52 -9.87 -2.31 3.29
CA PHE A 52 -9.26 -1.54 2.20
C PHE A 52 -7.84 -2.06 1.88
N THR A 53 -7.05 -2.36 2.91
CA THR A 53 -5.68 -2.88 2.74
C THR A 53 -5.68 -4.30 2.17
N GLU A 54 -6.57 -5.18 2.64
CA GLU A 54 -6.73 -6.55 2.12
C GLU A 54 -7.17 -6.53 0.64
N ILE A 55 -8.08 -5.63 0.27
CA ILE A 55 -8.47 -5.39 -1.13
C ILE A 55 -7.27 -4.90 -1.94
N CYS A 56 -6.49 -3.93 -1.43
CA CYS A 56 -5.25 -3.50 -2.09
C CYS A 56 -4.32 -4.68 -2.37
N MET A 57 -4.21 -5.63 -1.43
CA MET A 57 -3.37 -6.84 -1.56
C MET A 57 -4.00 -7.95 -2.41
N GLY A 58 -5.18 -7.73 -2.99
CA GLY A 58 -5.86 -8.70 -3.84
C GLY A 58 -6.39 -9.92 -3.11
N GLY A 59 -6.73 -9.78 -1.83
CA GLY A 59 -7.16 -10.89 -0.97
C GLY A 59 -6.05 -11.90 -0.64
N LEU A 60 -4.80 -11.61 -0.99
CA LEU A 60 -3.63 -12.45 -0.75
C LEU A 60 -2.82 -12.02 0.47
N GLY A 61 -3.33 -11.08 1.26
CA GLY A 61 -2.70 -10.62 2.49
C GLY A 61 -3.69 -10.62 3.64
N GLU A 62 -3.19 -10.93 4.83
CA GLU A 62 -3.92 -10.77 6.08
C GLU A 62 -3.43 -9.50 6.78
N VAL A 63 -4.37 -8.72 7.30
CA VAL A 63 -4.08 -7.43 7.93
C VAL A 63 -4.69 -7.41 9.32
N ASN A 64 -3.89 -7.15 10.34
CA ASN A 64 -4.34 -7.05 11.73
C ASN A 64 -3.98 -5.68 12.30
N VAL A 65 -4.85 -5.14 13.15
CA VAL A 65 -4.59 -3.89 13.88
C VAL A 65 -4.38 -4.22 15.35
N THR A 66 -3.21 -3.91 15.87
CA THR A 66 -2.82 -4.21 17.25
C THR A 66 -2.42 -2.94 17.99
N MET A 67 -2.58 -2.93 19.32
CA MET A 67 -2.06 -1.85 20.15
C MET A 67 -0.62 -2.18 20.56
N GLY A 68 0.29 -1.23 20.33
CA GLY A 68 1.66 -1.31 20.77
C GLY A 68 2.12 0.01 21.40
N GLN A 69 3.42 0.23 21.40
CA GLN A 69 4.01 1.48 21.87
C GLN A 69 5.30 1.81 21.11
N ILE A 70 5.54 3.10 20.90
CA ILE A 70 6.85 3.61 20.49
C ILE A 70 7.44 4.38 21.67
N LYS A 71 8.57 3.90 22.19
CA LYS A 71 9.08 4.30 23.51
C LYS A 71 7.99 4.10 24.57
N ASN A 72 7.44 5.18 25.12
CA ASN A 72 6.41 5.17 26.16
C ASN A 72 5.05 5.68 25.66
N VAL A 73 4.88 5.88 24.35
CA VAL A 73 3.64 6.40 23.77
C VAL A 73 2.81 5.23 23.20
N PRO A 74 1.54 5.03 23.63
CA PRO A 74 0.68 4.00 23.06
C PRO A 74 0.32 4.38 21.62
N ILE A 75 0.60 3.48 20.69
CA ILE A 75 0.40 3.70 19.25
C ILE A 75 -0.19 2.42 18.64
N PRO A 76 -1.25 2.53 17.82
CA PRO A 76 -1.77 1.39 17.06
C PRO A 76 -0.82 1.03 15.91
N PHE A 77 -0.72 -0.25 15.60
CA PHE A 77 0.10 -0.81 14.53
C PHE A 77 -0.77 -1.58 13.54
N VAL A 78 -0.32 -1.64 12.29
CA VAL A 78 -0.75 -2.67 11.34
C VAL A 78 0.28 -3.77 11.34
N GLU A 79 -0.17 -5.01 11.39
CA GLU A 79 0.57 -6.23 11.07
C GLU A 79 0.04 -6.79 9.75
N VAL A 80 0.95 -7.08 8.81
CA VAL A 80 0.61 -7.58 7.48
C VAL A 80 1.39 -8.85 7.20
N SER A 81 0.72 -9.90 6.72
CA SER A 81 1.36 -11.13 6.25
C SER A 81 0.85 -11.53 4.87
N THR A 82 1.71 -12.19 4.08
CA THR A 82 1.35 -12.77 2.78
C THR A 82 2.31 -13.89 2.38
N ASP A 83 1.76 -14.94 1.80
CA ASP A 83 2.52 -16.05 1.16
C ASP A 83 2.65 -15.86 -0.36
N PHE A 84 2.22 -14.70 -0.88
CA PHE A 84 2.35 -14.35 -2.30
C PHE A 84 2.97 -12.95 -2.49
N PRO A 85 4.18 -12.68 -1.96
CA PRO A 85 4.67 -11.31 -1.81
C PRO A 85 4.77 -10.55 -3.14
N ALA A 86 5.26 -11.17 -4.21
CA ALA A 86 5.37 -10.51 -5.51
C ALA A 86 3.99 -10.12 -6.08
N ILE A 87 3.01 -11.02 -6.01
CA ILE A 87 1.65 -10.79 -6.54
C ILE A 87 0.90 -9.80 -5.66
N ALA A 88 0.83 -10.06 -4.35
CA ALA A 88 0.08 -9.22 -3.40
C ALA A 88 0.64 -7.79 -3.34
N CYS A 89 1.98 -7.63 -3.27
CA CYS A 89 2.59 -6.31 -3.15
C CYS A 89 2.74 -5.59 -4.49
N LEU A 90 3.27 -6.23 -5.53
CA LEU A 90 3.58 -5.55 -6.80
C LEU A 90 2.44 -5.68 -7.82
N GLY A 91 1.83 -6.85 -7.92
CA GLY A 91 0.71 -7.14 -8.82
C GLY A 91 -0.61 -6.49 -8.41
N ALA A 92 -0.83 -6.29 -7.11
CA ALA A 92 -2.04 -5.65 -6.59
C ALA A 92 -1.72 -4.35 -5.82
N GLN A 93 -1.07 -4.42 -4.65
CA GLN A 93 -1.05 -3.33 -3.67
C GLN A 93 -0.37 -2.05 -4.13
N LYS A 94 0.75 -2.15 -4.87
CA LYS A 94 1.51 -0.99 -5.36
C LYS A 94 0.59 0.04 -6.02
N ALA A 95 0.75 1.31 -5.64
CA ALA A 95 0.05 2.44 -6.25
C ALA A 95 0.63 2.79 -7.62
N GLY A 96 0.55 1.85 -8.57
CA GLY A 96 1.23 1.89 -9.87
C GLY A 96 0.41 2.48 -11.02
N TRP A 97 -0.85 2.90 -10.77
CA TRP A 97 -1.72 3.45 -11.79
C TRP A 97 -2.16 4.87 -11.44
N THR A 98 -1.69 5.86 -12.20
CA THR A 98 -2.25 7.22 -12.12
C THR A 98 -3.57 7.30 -12.89
N VAL A 99 -4.68 7.49 -12.17
CA VAL A 99 -6.01 7.70 -12.76
C VAL A 99 -6.22 9.20 -12.94
N ASN A 100 -6.30 9.64 -14.19
CA ASN A 100 -6.44 11.06 -14.54
C ASN A 100 -7.51 11.23 -15.62
N VAL A 101 -8.70 11.68 -15.20
CA VAL A 101 -9.86 11.84 -16.08
C VAL A 101 -10.50 13.20 -15.79
N ASN A 102 -10.47 14.09 -16.78
CA ASN A 102 -10.93 15.49 -16.66
C ASN A 102 -10.22 16.24 -15.51
N LYS A 103 -10.93 16.47 -14.40
CA LYS A 103 -10.41 17.13 -13.19
C LYS A 103 -10.15 16.15 -12.04
N TYR A 104 -10.47 14.87 -12.24
CA TYR A 104 -10.25 13.83 -11.25
C TYR A 104 -8.82 13.30 -11.34
N PHE A 105 -8.12 13.28 -10.22
CA PHE A 105 -6.78 12.72 -10.09
C PHE A 105 -6.73 11.83 -8.85
N ALA A 106 -6.26 10.60 -9.02
CA ALA A 106 -6.06 9.67 -7.92
C ALA A 106 -4.91 8.70 -8.20
N MET A 107 -4.29 8.23 -7.13
CA MET A 107 -3.38 7.09 -7.19
C MET A 107 -4.19 5.79 -7.04
N GLY A 108 -4.19 4.99 -8.10
CA GLY A 108 -4.83 3.69 -8.19
C GLY A 108 -3.91 2.57 -7.73
N SER A 109 -4.40 1.81 -6.76
CA SER A 109 -3.83 0.55 -6.26
C SER A 109 -4.82 -0.58 -6.47
N GLY A 110 -4.38 -1.81 -6.20
CA GLY A 110 -5.25 -2.97 -6.12
C GLY A 110 -5.38 -3.78 -7.42
N PRO A 111 -6.23 -4.83 -7.37
CA PRO A 111 -6.34 -5.90 -8.36
C PRO A 111 -6.61 -5.48 -9.80
N ALA A 112 -7.37 -4.41 -10.03
CA ALA A 112 -7.66 -3.89 -11.36
C ALA A 112 -6.38 -3.57 -12.17
N ARG A 113 -5.27 -3.29 -11.48
CA ARG A 113 -3.98 -3.07 -12.13
C ARG A 113 -3.47 -4.31 -12.87
N ALA A 114 -3.85 -5.52 -12.43
CA ALA A 114 -3.42 -6.79 -13.00
C ALA A 114 -4.21 -7.18 -14.26
N LEU A 115 -5.36 -6.56 -14.49
CA LEU A 115 -6.09 -6.62 -15.76
C LEU A 115 -5.57 -5.56 -16.74
N SER A 116 -5.41 -4.32 -16.24
CA SER A 116 -4.97 -3.18 -17.06
C SER A 116 -3.45 -3.11 -17.32
N LEU A 117 -2.69 -4.02 -16.72
CA LEU A 117 -1.23 -4.12 -16.75
C LEU A 117 -0.55 -2.78 -16.45
N LYS A 118 -0.89 -2.13 -15.33
CA LYS A 118 -0.33 -0.83 -14.92
C LYS A 118 0.70 -0.92 -13.78
N PRO A 119 2.00 -0.63 -14.01
CA PRO A 119 2.68 -0.55 -15.30
C PRO A 119 3.02 -1.95 -15.86
N LYS A 120 3.07 -2.09 -17.19
CA LYS A 120 3.21 -3.39 -17.87
C LYS A 120 4.45 -4.16 -17.43
N HIS A 121 5.57 -3.45 -17.27
CA HIS A 121 6.84 -4.04 -16.85
C HIS A 121 6.74 -4.79 -15.51
N THR A 122 5.90 -4.34 -14.57
CA THR A 122 5.72 -5.04 -13.29
C THR A 122 5.19 -6.46 -13.51
N TYR A 123 4.22 -6.63 -14.39
CA TYR A 123 3.59 -7.93 -14.68
C TYR A 123 4.51 -8.87 -15.46
N GLU A 124 5.36 -8.30 -16.33
CA GLU A 124 6.41 -9.04 -17.03
C GLU A 124 7.45 -9.62 -16.05
N VAL A 125 7.90 -8.85 -15.05
CA VAL A 125 8.95 -9.31 -14.12
C VAL A 125 8.45 -10.25 -13.04
N ILE A 126 7.20 -10.12 -12.60
CA ILE A 126 6.60 -11.04 -11.62
C ILE A 126 5.91 -12.25 -12.27
N GLU A 127 5.84 -12.28 -13.61
CA GLU A 127 5.19 -13.31 -14.41
C GLU A 127 3.74 -13.59 -13.97
N TYR A 128 2.96 -12.52 -13.83
CA TYR A 128 1.57 -12.59 -13.40
C TYR A 128 0.72 -11.66 -14.28
N GLU A 129 -0.46 -12.12 -14.66
CA GLU A 129 -1.53 -11.36 -15.30
C GLU A 129 -2.83 -11.99 -14.81
N ASP A 130 -3.82 -11.16 -14.47
CA ASP A 130 -5.10 -11.67 -14.00
C ASP A 130 -6.06 -11.87 -15.19
N GLU A 131 -7.02 -12.77 -15.05
CA GLU A 131 -8.06 -13.02 -16.03
C GLU A 131 -9.39 -13.17 -15.28
N PHE A 132 -10.19 -12.10 -15.26
CA PHE A 132 -11.46 -12.07 -14.55
C PHE A 132 -12.41 -11.02 -15.14
N ASP A 133 -13.72 -11.22 -14.96
CA ASP A 133 -14.77 -10.37 -15.54
C ASP A 133 -15.08 -9.10 -14.72
N TYR A 134 -14.51 -8.97 -13.51
CA TYR A 134 -14.66 -7.82 -12.62
C TYR A 134 -13.33 -7.16 -12.33
N ALA A 135 -13.35 -5.83 -12.16
CA ALA A 135 -12.18 -5.05 -11.78
C ALA A 135 -12.40 -4.37 -10.42
N VAL A 136 -11.53 -4.64 -9.45
CA VAL A 136 -11.56 -4.01 -8.12
C VAL A 136 -10.37 -3.07 -7.95
N ILE A 137 -10.63 -1.78 -7.72
CA ILE A 137 -9.60 -0.75 -7.59
C ILE A 137 -9.70 -0.01 -6.26
N CYS A 138 -8.54 0.35 -5.71
CA CYS A 138 -8.45 1.20 -4.52
C CYS A 138 -7.91 2.57 -4.94
N LEU A 139 -8.64 3.64 -4.61
CA LEU A 139 -8.29 5.01 -4.98
C LEU A 139 -7.93 5.84 -3.75
N GLU A 140 -6.70 6.32 -3.71
CA GLU A 140 -6.31 7.36 -2.75
C GLU A 140 -6.70 8.73 -3.33
N SER A 141 -7.82 9.28 -2.85
CA SER A 141 -8.40 10.53 -3.33
C SER A 141 -9.29 11.17 -2.27
N ASP A 142 -9.36 12.50 -2.30
CA ASP A 142 -10.29 13.32 -1.51
C ASP A 142 -11.64 13.56 -2.22
N HIS A 143 -11.85 12.94 -3.38
CA HIS A 143 -13.10 12.99 -4.13
C HIS A 143 -13.52 11.57 -4.56
N LEU A 144 -14.83 11.32 -4.60
CA LEU A 144 -15.36 10.09 -5.18
C LEU A 144 -15.26 10.12 -6.72
N PRO A 145 -14.93 8.99 -7.37
CA PRO A 145 -14.97 8.88 -8.82
C PRO A 145 -16.41 8.99 -9.31
N ASN A 146 -16.59 9.60 -10.48
CA ASN A 146 -17.88 9.64 -11.18
C ASN A 146 -17.95 8.58 -12.27
N ALA A 147 -19.09 8.49 -12.97
CA ALA A 147 -19.31 7.52 -14.04
C ALA A 147 -18.20 7.53 -15.11
N ALA A 148 -17.72 8.72 -15.52
CA ALA A 148 -16.66 8.83 -16.53
C ALA A 148 -15.30 8.32 -16.03
N VAL A 149 -15.00 8.44 -14.74
CA VAL A 149 -13.79 7.86 -14.15
C VAL A 149 -13.90 6.34 -14.12
N MET A 150 -15.05 5.79 -13.71
CA MET A 150 -15.27 4.35 -13.67
C MET A 150 -15.29 3.72 -15.07
N GLU A 151 -15.84 4.40 -16.07
CA GLU A 151 -15.78 3.99 -17.48
C GLU A 151 -14.33 3.86 -17.96
N ASN A 152 -13.49 4.85 -17.66
CA ASN A 152 -12.07 4.82 -18.04
C ASN A 152 -11.32 3.65 -17.38
N ILE A 153 -11.66 3.32 -16.13
CA ILE A 153 -11.09 2.17 -15.43
C ILE A 153 -11.56 0.86 -16.07
N ALA A 154 -12.85 0.75 -16.41
CA ALA A 154 -13.45 -0.41 -17.07
C ALA A 154 -12.78 -0.69 -18.43
N GLU A 155 -12.69 0.34 -19.28
CA GLU A 155 -12.03 0.29 -20.59
C GLU A 155 -10.57 -0.18 -20.48
N ALA A 156 -9.83 0.35 -19.50
CA ALA A 156 -8.44 -0.01 -19.29
C ALA A 156 -8.27 -1.44 -18.77
N CYS A 157 -9.24 -1.98 -18.03
CA CYS A 157 -9.24 -3.36 -17.54
C CYS A 157 -9.91 -4.35 -18.51
N ASN A 158 -10.49 -3.87 -19.61
CA ASN A 158 -11.25 -4.68 -20.57
C ASN A 158 -12.40 -5.47 -19.93
N VAL A 159 -13.16 -4.82 -19.04
CA VAL A 159 -14.36 -5.38 -18.40
C VAL A 159 -15.58 -4.48 -18.66
N ASP A 160 -16.78 -5.00 -18.44
CA ASP A 160 -18.00 -4.17 -18.43
C ASP A 160 -17.92 -3.16 -17.26
N VAL A 161 -18.37 -1.93 -17.47
CA VAL A 161 -18.37 -0.90 -16.43
C VAL A 161 -19.24 -1.26 -15.23
N ALA A 162 -20.33 -2.02 -15.44
CA ALA A 162 -21.14 -2.56 -14.35
C ALA A 162 -20.38 -3.57 -13.46
N ASN A 163 -19.27 -4.12 -13.96
CA ASN A 163 -18.39 -5.03 -13.23
C ASN A 163 -17.18 -4.31 -12.60
N THR A 164 -17.22 -2.97 -12.51
CA THR A 164 -16.16 -2.19 -11.85
C THR A 164 -16.55 -1.79 -10.44
N CYS A 165 -15.61 -1.99 -9.52
CA CYS A 165 -15.76 -1.77 -8.09
C CYS A 165 -14.62 -0.88 -7.58
N ALA A 166 -14.93 0.19 -6.85
CA ALA A 166 -13.92 1.07 -6.27
C ALA A 166 -14.11 1.26 -4.77
N VAL A 167 -13.02 1.21 -4.00
CA VAL A 167 -12.97 1.74 -2.62
C VAL A 167 -12.14 3.02 -2.61
N VAL A 168 -12.61 4.04 -1.88
CA VAL A 168 -12.01 5.38 -1.93
C VAL A 168 -11.77 5.94 -0.55
N ALA A 169 -10.56 6.42 -0.28
CA ALA A 169 -10.24 7.14 0.95
C ALA A 169 -9.15 8.19 0.71
N PRO A 170 -9.21 9.36 1.38
CA PRO A 170 -8.14 10.34 1.31
C PRO A 170 -6.97 9.93 2.21
N THR A 171 -5.76 10.39 1.88
CA THR A 171 -4.56 10.23 2.72
C THR A 171 -4.79 10.74 4.15
N ALA A 172 -5.53 11.84 4.29
CA ALA A 172 -5.89 12.49 5.55
C ALA A 172 -7.13 11.87 6.22
N SER A 173 -7.19 10.53 6.31
CA SER A 173 -8.23 9.78 7.02
C SER A 173 -7.64 8.63 7.82
N ILE A 174 -8.44 8.02 8.70
CA ILE A 174 -7.99 6.82 9.43
C ILE A 174 -7.74 5.64 8.47
N VAL A 175 -8.56 5.49 7.43
CA VAL A 175 -8.38 4.48 6.38
C VAL A 175 -7.09 4.74 5.60
N GLY A 176 -6.81 6.00 5.26
CA GLY A 176 -5.55 6.42 4.65
C GLY A 176 -4.33 6.06 5.51
N SER A 177 -4.36 6.37 6.81
CA SER A 177 -3.29 6.00 7.73
C SER A 177 -3.08 4.49 7.84
N VAL A 178 -4.16 3.69 7.88
CA VAL A 178 -4.08 2.23 7.97
C VAL A 178 -3.53 1.65 6.66
N GLN A 179 -4.08 2.01 5.50
CA GLN A 179 -3.66 1.39 4.23
C GLN A 179 -2.22 1.73 3.86
N VAL A 180 -1.77 2.96 4.14
CA VAL A 180 -0.37 3.34 3.85
C VAL A 180 0.59 2.61 4.78
N ALA A 181 0.26 2.47 6.08
CA ALA A 181 1.05 1.64 7.00
C ALA A 181 1.03 0.15 6.58
N GLY A 182 -0.11 -0.32 6.06
CA GLY A 182 -0.28 -1.67 5.51
C GLY A 182 0.56 -1.98 4.27
N ARG A 183 1.22 -0.97 3.67
CA ARG A 183 2.20 -1.16 2.59
C ARG A 183 3.59 -1.53 3.12
N CYS A 184 3.78 -1.74 4.42
CA CYS A 184 5.09 -1.99 5.01
C CYS A 184 5.86 -3.12 4.30
N VAL A 185 5.23 -4.29 4.07
CA VAL A 185 5.83 -5.40 3.32
C VAL A 185 6.07 -5.01 1.86
N GLU A 186 5.12 -4.31 1.23
CA GLU A 186 5.26 -3.83 -0.15
C GLU A 186 6.49 -2.95 -0.35
N THR A 187 6.82 -2.06 0.59
CA THR A 187 8.03 -1.23 0.44
C THR A 187 9.31 -2.05 0.38
N ALA A 188 9.40 -3.17 1.10
CA ALA A 188 10.57 -4.05 1.04
C ALA A 188 10.64 -4.80 -0.30
N VAL A 189 9.51 -5.36 -0.74
CA VAL A 189 9.40 -6.10 -2.01
C VAL A 189 9.62 -5.18 -3.21
N TYR A 190 9.02 -3.99 -3.19
CA TYR A 190 9.19 -2.94 -4.19
C TYR A 190 10.65 -2.48 -4.24
N LYS A 191 11.28 -2.24 -3.08
CA LYS A 191 12.69 -1.84 -3.04
C LYS A 191 13.61 -2.89 -3.66
N LEU A 192 13.38 -4.17 -3.37
CA LEU A 192 14.10 -5.27 -4.01
C LEU A 192 13.91 -5.27 -5.52
N ASN A 193 12.67 -5.10 -5.99
CA ASN A 193 12.36 -5.00 -7.42
C ASN A 193 13.11 -3.84 -8.09
N GLU A 194 13.12 -2.65 -7.49
CA GLU A 194 13.83 -1.48 -8.00
C GLU A 194 15.35 -1.66 -8.03
N LEU A 195 15.90 -2.53 -7.18
CA LEU A 195 17.31 -2.91 -7.21
C LEU A 195 17.62 -3.98 -8.26
N GLY A 196 16.60 -4.52 -8.95
CA GLY A 196 16.71 -5.59 -9.94
C GLY A 196 16.80 -6.99 -9.33
N PHE A 197 16.33 -7.18 -8.10
CA PHE A 197 16.20 -8.52 -7.49
C PHE A 197 14.97 -9.25 -8.04
N ASP A 198 15.10 -10.56 -8.25
CA ASP A 198 13.99 -11.42 -8.65
C ASP A 198 13.02 -11.66 -7.48
N THR A 199 12.00 -10.83 -7.37
CA THR A 199 11.03 -10.85 -6.26
C THR A 199 10.16 -12.11 -6.23
N ARG A 200 10.12 -12.92 -7.30
CA ARG A 200 9.43 -14.22 -7.32
C ARG A 200 10.08 -15.24 -6.39
N LYS A 201 11.34 -15.01 -5.99
CA LYS A 201 12.05 -15.88 -5.03
C LYS A 201 11.64 -15.64 -3.58
N ILE A 202 10.86 -14.59 -3.31
CA ILE A 202 10.32 -14.30 -1.98
C ILE A 202 9.10 -15.19 -1.77
N THR A 203 9.20 -16.11 -0.83
CA THR A 203 8.17 -17.14 -0.57
C THR A 203 7.12 -16.69 0.44
N ALA A 204 7.49 -15.83 1.40
CA ALA A 204 6.58 -15.27 2.38
C ALA A 204 7.11 -13.94 2.90
N GLY A 205 6.20 -13.06 3.32
CA GLY A 205 6.52 -11.80 3.96
C GLY A 205 5.57 -11.55 5.14
N ILE A 206 6.13 -11.03 6.22
CA ILE A 206 5.36 -10.48 7.34
C ILE A 206 6.02 -9.18 7.77
N GLY A 207 5.24 -8.18 8.18
CA GLY A 207 5.80 -6.93 8.65
C GLY A 207 4.81 -6.15 9.50
N HIS A 208 5.33 -5.16 10.21
CA HIS A 208 4.49 -4.25 10.96
C HIS A 208 4.97 -2.81 10.83
N ALA A 209 4.03 -1.88 10.90
CA ALA A 209 4.29 -0.44 10.92
C ALA A 209 3.24 0.28 11.78
N PRO A 210 3.60 1.37 12.46
CA PRO A 210 2.66 2.15 13.26
C PRO A 210 1.66 2.89 12.37
N ILE A 211 0.43 3.00 12.81
CA ILE A 211 -0.61 3.78 12.12
C ILE A 211 -0.41 5.25 12.49
N ALA A 212 -0.11 6.09 11.49
CA ALA A 212 0.14 7.51 11.71
C ALA A 212 -1.14 8.24 12.21
N PRO A 213 -1.01 9.17 13.18
CA PRO A 213 -2.13 10.03 13.55
C PRO A 213 -2.64 10.83 12.35
N VAL A 214 -3.96 10.86 12.18
CA VAL A 214 -4.60 11.55 11.05
C VAL A 214 -4.26 13.05 11.09
N LYS A 215 -3.63 13.55 10.02
CA LYS A 215 -3.33 14.98 9.87
C LYS A 215 -4.45 15.67 9.10
N LYS A 216 -4.71 16.95 9.41
CA LYS A 216 -5.73 17.75 8.73
C LYS A 216 -5.38 18.10 7.27
N ASP A 217 -4.08 18.21 6.98
CA ASP A 217 -3.57 18.62 5.68
C ASP A 217 -3.05 17.38 4.93
N GLY A 218 -3.46 17.22 3.66
CA GLY A 218 -3.11 16.05 2.85
C GLY A 218 -1.61 15.88 2.68
N THR A 219 -0.86 16.98 2.49
CA THR A 219 0.60 16.94 2.34
C THR A 219 1.30 16.51 3.63
N LYS A 220 0.81 16.98 4.79
CA LYS A 220 1.30 16.50 6.10
C LYS A 220 0.91 15.05 6.37
N ALA A 221 -0.30 14.63 5.99
CA ALA A 221 -0.74 13.24 6.11
C ALA A 221 0.14 12.31 5.28
N MET A 222 0.43 12.68 4.03
CA MET A 222 1.38 11.99 3.16
C MET A 222 2.76 11.86 3.80
N GLY A 223 3.26 12.93 4.44
CA GLY A 223 4.51 12.86 5.19
C GLY A 223 4.48 11.86 6.34
N SER A 224 3.52 12.00 7.25
CA SER A 224 3.47 11.14 8.45
C SER A 224 3.15 9.68 8.14
N THR A 225 2.33 9.42 7.11
CA THR A 225 2.00 8.04 6.73
C THR A 225 3.18 7.33 6.06
N ASN A 226 3.97 8.01 5.22
CA ASN A 226 5.22 7.45 4.71
C ASN A 226 6.25 7.23 5.82
N ASP A 227 6.37 8.19 6.75
CA ASP A 227 7.30 8.11 7.88
C ASP A 227 7.06 6.89 8.78
N ALA A 228 5.83 6.37 8.84
CA ALA A 228 5.51 5.14 9.56
C ALA A 228 6.38 3.96 9.08
N THR A 229 6.54 3.81 7.76
CA THR A 229 7.34 2.73 7.18
C THR A 229 8.81 3.10 7.09
N ILE A 230 9.12 4.33 6.65
CA ILE A 230 10.50 4.82 6.49
C ILE A 230 11.27 4.76 7.81
N TYR A 231 10.64 5.11 8.92
CA TYR A 231 11.31 5.19 10.22
C TYR A 231 10.88 4.11 11.21
N HIS A 232 9.87 3.30 10.91
CA HIS A 232 9.40 2.30 11.87
C HIS A 232 8.84 1.01 11.25
N GLY A 233 8.88 0.85 9.92
CA GLY A 233 8.50 -0.40 9.28
C GLY A 233 9.54 -1.48 9.56
N SER A 234 9.15 -2.55 10.25
CA SER A 234 9.98 -3.74 10.47
C SER A 234 9.38 -4.92 9.71
N ILE A 235 10.16 -5.47 8.78
CA ILE A 235 9.70 -6.48 7.82
C ILE A 235 10.58 -7.72 7.95
N MET A 236 9.97 -8.90 7.93
CA MET A 236 10.64 -10.17 7.74
C MET A 236 10.25 -10.79 6.39
N LEU A 237 11.23 -11.14 5.58
CA LEU A 237 11.04 -11.86 4.32
C LEU A 237 11.67 -13.26 4.42
N THR A 238 10.96 -14.25 3.91
CA THR A 238 11.49 -15.62 3.76
C THR A 238 11.65 -15.91 2.27
N MET A 239 12.83 -16.38 1.86
CA MET A 239 13.16 -16.57 0.45
C MET A 239 14.21 -17.66 0.22
N ASN A 240 14.23 -18.23 -0.99
CA ASN A 240 15.31 -19.08 -1.47
C ASN A 240 16.10 -18.30 -2.53
N ALA A 241 17.12 -17.57 -2.07
CA ALA A 241 17.87 -16.60 -2.87
C ALA A 241 19.22 -16.26 -2.21
N PRO A 242 20.25 -17.11 -2.31
CA PRO A 242 21.58 -16.86 -1.72
C PRO A 242 22.25 -15.57 -2.23
N GLU A 243 21.85 -15.05 -3.40
CA GLU A 243 22.30 -13.78 -3.95
C GLU A 243 21.75 -12.55 -3.20
N ILE A 244 20.80 -12.70 -2.27
CA ILE A 244 20.21 -11.59 -1.52
C ILE A 244 21.26 -10.75 -0.78
N LYS A 245 22.39 -11.37 -0.41
CA LYS A 245 23.54 -10.72 0.23
C LYS A 245 24.05 -9.49 -0.54
N ASP A 246 23.90 -9.47 -1.87
CA ASP A 246 24.36 -8.37 -2.72
C ASP A 246 23.42 -7.14 -2.69
N TYR A 247 22.27 -7.27 -2.02
CA TYR A 247 21.22 -6.25 -1.94
C TYR A 247 21.06 -5.66 -0.53
N LEU A 248 21.45 -6.41 0.51
CA LEU A 248 21.23 -6.09 1.93
C LEU A 248 21.55 -4.64 2.30
N ASP A 249 22.71 -4.13 1.88
CA ASP A 249 23.19 -2.80 2.22
C ASP A 249 22.42 -1.64 1.58
N ARG A 250 21.49 -1.92 0.67
CA ARG A 250 20.69 -0.93 -0.07
C ARG A 250 19.20 -1.01 0.26
N LEU A 251 18.78 -1.97 1.09
CA LEU A 251 17.38 -2.18 1.42
C LEU A 251 16.81 -1.18 2.42
N PRO A 252 17.48 -0.85 3.54
CA PRO A 252 16.86 0.02 4.53
C PRO A 252 16.84 1.49 4.11
N SER A 253 15.84 2.21 4.56
CA SER A 253 15.69 3.66 4.33
C SER A 253 16.88 4.47 4.83
N ASN A 254 17.57 4.02 5.88
CA ASN A 254 18.74 4.69 6.47
C ASN A 254 19.98 4.75 5.54
N LYS A 255 19.90 4.13 4.37
CA LYS A 255 20.93 4.17 3.32
C LYS A 255 20.68 5.29 2.30
N SER A 256 19.49 5.90 2.31
CA SER A 256 19.17 7.06 1.49
C SER A 256 19.89 8.31 1.98
N LYS A 257 20.28 9.19 1.05
CA LYS A 257 20.86 10.50 1.39
C LYS A 257 19.84 11.45 2.03
N GLY A 258 18.55 11.21 1.80
CA GLY A 258 17.45 12.00 2.37
C GLY A 258 17.07 11.61 3.79
N TYR A 259 17.61 10.51 4.33
CA TYR A 259 17.19 9.97 5.62
C TYR A 259 17.53 10.88 6.81
N GLY A 260 16.64 10.90 7.81
CA GLY A 260 16.91 11.46 9.14
C GLY A 260 15.98 12.59 9.58
N LYS A 261 15.01 12.98 8.74
CA LYS A 261 13.99 13.99 9.06
C LYS A 261 12.60 13.52 8.62
N PRO A 262 11.51 13.96 9.27
CA PRO A 262 10.16 13.67 8.79
C PRO A 262 10.00 13.97 7.30
N PHE A 263 9.33 13.10 6.55
CA PHE A 263 9.21 13.21 5.09
C PHE A 263 8.61 14.54 4.66
N TYR A 264 7.67 15.10 5.42
CA TYR A 264 7.15 16.45 5.15
C TYR A 264 8.24 17.54 5.16
N GLU A 265 9.22 17.46 6.07
CA GLU A 265 10.36 18.39 6.10
C GLU A 265 11.26 18.20 4.88
N ILE A 266 11.55 16.95 4.51
CA ILE A 266 12.33 16.62 3.30
C ILE A 266 11.63 17.15 2.05
N PHE A 267 10.32 16.90 1.93
CA PHE A 267 9.52 17.31 0.79
C PHE A 267 9.40 18.84 0.70
N LYS A 268 9.29 19.52 1.84
CA LYS A 268 9.34 20.99 1.91
C LYS A 268 10.70 21.54 1.50
N GLU A 269 11.81 20.95 1.94
CA GLU A 269 13.17 21.33 1.55
C GLU A 269 13.40 21.14 0.03
N ALA A 270 12.73 20.15 -0.57
CA ALA A 270 12.68 19.90 -1.99
C ALA A 270 11.65 20.77 -2.75
N ASN A 271 11.07 21.80 -2.13
CA ASN A 271 10.03 22.66 -2.72
C ASN A 271 8.79 21.90 -3.23
N PHE A 272 8.42 20.80 -2.56
CA PHE A 272 7.31 19.92 -2.94
C PHE A 272 7.47 19.28 -4.33
N ASP A 273 8.72 19.05 -4.75
CA ASP A 273 9.06 18.40 -6.02
C ASP A 273 9.59 16.97 -5.77
N PHE A 274 8.81 15.96 -6.16
CA PHE A 274 9.20 14.55 -6.02
C PHE A 274 10.45 14.18 -6.82
N TYR A 275 10.78 14.88 -7.90
CA TYR A 275 12.00 14.61 -8.68
C TYR A 275 13.29 14.96 -7.93
N GLN A 276 13.19 15.79 -6.89
CA GLN A 276 14.31 16.17 -6.04
C GLN A 276 14.48 15.24 -4.83
N ILE A 277 13.56 14.29 -4.65
CA ILE A 277 13.61 13.31 -3.55
C ILE A 277 14.38 12.08 -4.02
N ASP A 278 15.33 11.64 -3.18
CA ASP A 278 15.99 10.35 -3.36
C ASP A 278 14.98 9.23 -3.16
N THR A 279 14.57 8.57 -4.25
CA THR A 279 13.55 7.51 -4.23
C THR A 279 13.96 6.30 -3.41
N SER A 280 15.26 6.15 -3.10
CA SER A 280 15.71 5.10 -2.17
C SER A 280 15.20 5.29 -0.74
N LEU A 281 14.68 6.48 -0.40
CA LEU A 281 14.06 6.76 0.89
C LEU A 281 12.76 5.96 1.11
N PHE A 282 12.00 5.65 0.06
CA PHE A 282 10.77 4.85 0.13
C PHE A 282 11.08 3.36 0.32
N SER A 283 11.63 3.08 1.48
CA SER A 283 12.14 1.78 1.90
C SER A 283 11.75 1.53 3.36
N PRO A 284 11.70 0.28 3.82
CA PRO A 284 11.47 -0.03 5.23
C PRO A 284 12.60 0.47 6.13
N ALA A 285 12.30 0.69 7.41
CA ALA A 285 13.29 1.06 8.40
C ALA A 285 14.22 -0.11 8.75
N GLU A 286 13.66 -1.30 8.88
CA GLU A 286 14.33 -2.52 9.31
C GLU A 286 13.86 -3.74 8.51
N VAL A 287 14.79 -4.60 8.12
CA VAL A 287 14.49 -5.83 7.39
C VAL A 287 15.27 -7.00 7.98
N VAL A 288 14.56 -8.09 8.26
CA VAL A 288 15.11 -9.42 8.55
C VAL A 288 14.86 -10.32 7.34
N ILE A 289 15.88 -11.04 6.89
CA ILE A 289 15.77 -11.98 5.77
C ILE A 289 16.14 -13.37 6.25
N ASN A 290 15.20 -14.30 6.14
CA ASN A 290 15.40 -15.73 6.32
C ASN A 290 15.69 -16.37 4.95
N GLU A 291 16.97 -16.65 4.68
CA GLU A 291 17.43 -17.27 3.43
C GLU A 291 17.47 -18.80 3.61
N LEU A 292 16.69 -19.51 2.80
CA LEU A 292 16.40 -20.93 2.97
C LEU A 292 17.48 -21.87 2.45
N SER A 293 18.27 -21.47 1.44
CA SER A 293 19.24 -22.36 0.80
C SER A 293 20.39 -22.74 1.75
N GLU A 294 20.83 -21.79 2.57
CA GLU A 294 21.90 -21.99 3.57
C GLU A 294 21.37 -21.95 5.01
N GLY A 295 20.10 -21.57 5.23
CA GLY A 295 19.50 -21.43 6.56
C GLY A 295 20.05 -20.23 7.34
N VAL A 296 20.47 -19.18 6.62
CA VAL A 296 21.10 -17.99 7.19
C VAL A 296 20.07 -16.89 7.38
N VAL A 297 20.22 -16.15 8.48
CA VAL A 297 19.42 -14.96 8.76
C VAL A 297 20.28 -13.71 8.60
N TYR A 298 19.80 -12.77 7.80
CA TYR A 298 20.38 -11.44 7.67
C TYR A 298 19.48 -10.41 8.35
N HIS A 299 20.08 -9.40 8.98
CA HIS A 299 19.37 -8.29 9.61
C HIS A 299 20.03 -6.98 9.22
N VAL A 300 19.24 -6.06 8.67
CA VAL A 300 19.71 -4.76 8.19
C VAL A 300 18.73 -3.65 8.56
N GLY A 301 19.26 -2.44 8.71
CA GLY A 301 18.46 -1.28 9.09
C GLY A 301 18.23 -1.22 10.60
N ALA A 302 17.36 -0.30 11.00
CA ALA A 302 16.90 -0.14 12.37
C ALA A 302 15.72 0.84 12.36
N VAL A 303 14.76 0.62 13.26
CA VAL A 303 13.72 1.62 13.53
C VAL A 303 14.33 2.89 14.14
N ASN A 304 13.72 4.04 13.87
CA ASN A 304 14.04 5.35 14.41
C ASN A 304 12.83 5.95 15.12
N PRO A 305 12.64 5.59 16.41
CA PRO A 305 11.52 6.05 17.21
C PRO A 305 11.44 7.57 17.33
N ASP A 306 12.57 8.27 17.35
CA ASP A 306 12.61 9.73 17.51
C ASP A 306 12.03 10.45 16.30
N VAL A 307 12.47 10.10 15.08
CA VAL A 307 11.90 10.71 13.87
C VAL A 307 10.44 10.32 13.70
N THR A 308 10.06 9.08 14.04
CA THR A 308 8.67 8.62 14.01
C THR A 308 7.78 9.47 14.92
N LEU A 309 8.16 9.62 16.20
CA LEU A 309 7.39 10.41 17.18
C LEU A 309 7.36 11.91 16.82
N LYS A 310 8.46 12.46 16.27
CA LYS A 310 8.51 13.84 15.78
C LYS A 310 7.52 14.04 14.62
N SER A 311 7.53 13.14 13.63
CA SER A 311 6.59 13.19 12.51
C SER A 311 5.13 13.09 12.97
N PHE A 312 4.89 12.23 13.95
CA PHE A 312 3.56 12.02 14.50
C PHE A 312 3.09 13.18 15.39
N GLY A 313 4.00 14.03 15.84
CA GLY A 313 3.72 15.24 16.64
C GLY A 313 3.67 14.98 18.14
N PHE A 314 4.34 13.93 18.61
CA PHE A 314 4.46 13.62 20.04
C PHE A 314 5.67 14.30 20.71
N ILE A 315 6.62 14.81 19.92
CA ILE A 315 7.81 15.55 20.37
C ILE A 315 8.09 16.75 19.46
#